data_AF-A0A920KZ35-F1
#
_entry.id   AF-A0A920KZ35-F1
#
_cell.length_a   1.000
_cell.length_b   1.000
_cell.length_c   1.000
_cell.angle_alpha   90.00
_cell.angle_beta   90.00
_cell.angle_gamma   90.00
#
_symmetry.space_group_name_H-M   'P 1'
#
loop_
_entity.id
_entity.type
_entity.pdbx_description
1 polymer ?
#
loop_
_entity_poly.entity_id
_entity_poly.type
_entity_poly.pdbx_seq_one_letter_code
_entity_poly.pdbx_strand_id
1 'polypeptide(L)'
;MIGVLLTTQNDWRKPRGLNATLGFPPKSEHKRYVASILEVLADDSLLLQTLIEIRHLPIVARGSDAWDLIVLISALLPMLQAHLLLVFQRTGAVDHTHIALAAIQALGNDEMPTALAQRLDYQIDIFWLTSFKIRRPRRPNCLKRLMRGWPEHNATGAAPRTLFIVGDAMQSIYGFRYADVALFLNARQGYFGGIQLEP
;
A
#
# COMPACT_ATOMS: atom_id res chain seq x y z
N MET A 1 -19.53 -2.68 -20.21
CA MET A 1 -20.70 -2.92 -19.35
C MET A 1 -21.11 -1.68 -18.56
N ILE A 2 -20.20 -1.01 -17.83
CA ILE A 2 -20.50 0.22 -17.03
C ILE A 2 -21.09 1.38 -17.87
N GLY A 3 -20.72 1.48 -19.15
CA GLY A 3 -21.28 2.48 -20.07
C GLY A 3 -22.81 2.40 -20.28
N VAL A 4 -23.41 1.25 -20.01
CA VAL A 4 -24.88 1.06 -20.06
C VAL A 4 -25.54 1.62 -18.80
N LEU A 5 -24.88 1.50 -17.64
CA LEU A 5 -25.45 1.88 -16.34
C LEU A 5 -25.31 3.38 -16.04
N LEU A 6 -24.19 3.99 -16.44
CA LEU A 6 -23.92 5.40 -16.16
C LEU A 6 -23.93 6.26 -17.43
N THR A 7 -24.28 7.53 -17.27
CA THR A 7 -24.13 8.57 -18.29
C THR A 7 -22.66 8.96 -18.48
N THR A 8 -22.37 9.80 -19.47
CA THR A 8 -21.04 10.41 -19.64
C THR A 8 -20.69 11.40 -18.53
N GLN A 9 -21.69 11.93 -17.82
CA GLN A 9 -21.55 12.83 -16.67
C GLN A 9 -21.38 12.07 -15.35
N ASN A 10 -21.20 10.74 -15.39
CA ASN A 10 -21.05 9.88 -14.22
C ASN A 10 -22.29 9.78 -13.30
N ASP A 11 -23.48 10.12 -13.81
CA ASP A 11 -24.75 9.89 -13.12
C ASP A 11 -25.40 8.57 -13.54
N TRP A 12 -26.32 8.05 -12.73
CA TRP A 12 -27.19 6.95 -13.12
C TRP A 12 -27.95 7.26 -14.42
N ARG A 13 -27.89 6.33 -15.38
CA ARG A 13 -28.66 6.45 -16.61
C ARG A 13 -30.13 6.20 -16.31
N LYS A 14 -30.98 7.19 -16.59
CA LYS A 14 -32.44 7.02 -16.44
C LYS A 14 -32.96 5.95 -17.42
N PRO A 15 -34.01 5.17 -17.06
CA PRO A 15 -34.61 4.17 -17.94
C PRO A 15 -35.02 4.69 -19.34
N ARG A 16 -35.45 5.95 -19.40
CA ARG A 16 -35.78 6.65 -20.66
C ARG A 16 -34.58 6.88 -21.59
N GLY A 17 -33.36 6.84 -21.04
CA GLY A 17 -32.10 7.00 -21.77
C GLY A 17 -31.60 5.73 -22.46
N LEU A 18 -32.30 4.59 -22.33
CA LEU A 18 -32.01 3.36 -23.08
C LEU A 18 -32.58 3.45 -24.50
N ASN A 19 -31.71 3.44 -25.50
CA ASN A 19 -32.06 3.61 -26.91
C ASN A 19 -31.41 2.54 -27.81
N ALA A 20 -31.77 2.55 -29.09
CA ALA A 20 -31.27 1.57 -30.05
C ALA A 20 -29.74 1.65 -30.26
N THR A 21 -29.12 2.82 -30.08
CA THR A 21 -27.66 2.98 -30.19
C THR A 21 -26.90 2.31 -29.04
N LEU A 22 -27.54 2.09 -27.90
CA LEU A 22 -27.02 1.30 -26.79
C LEU A 22 -27.37 -0.21 -26.89
N GLY A 23 -27.96 -0.64 -28.01
CA GLY A 23 -28.39 -2.03 -28.22
C GLY A 23 -29.77 -2.35 -27.64
N PHE A 24 -30.58 -1.35 -27.26
CA PHE A 24 -31.90 -1.54 -26.67
C PHE A 24 -33.02 -1.04 -27.62
N PRO A 25 -33.45 -1.87 -28.60
CA PRO A 25 -34.52 -1.50 -29.52
C PRO A 25 -35.85 -1.27 -28.80
N PRO A 26 -36.75 -0.44 -29.37
CA PRO A 26 -38.05 -0.14 -28.78
C PRO A 26 -38.89 -1.41 -28.57
N LYS A 27 -39.65 -1.45 -27.47
CA LYS A 27 -40.52 -2.56 -27.04
C LYS A 27 -39.85 -3.91 -26.72
N SER A 28 -38.51 -4.01 -26.81
CA SER A 28 -37.78 -5.23 -26.44
C SER A 28 -37.92 -5.59 -24.96
N GLU A 29 -37.96 -6.88 -24.65
CA GLU A 29 -38.04 -7.38 -23.27
C GLU A 29 -36.76 -7.06 -22.49
N HIS A 30 -35.60 -7.16 -23.14
CA HIS A 30 -34.31 -6.78 -22.55
C HIS A 30 -34.26 -5.31 -22.12
N LYS A 31 -34.92 -4.40 -22.85
CA LYS A 31 -35.02 -2.99 -22.44
C LYS A 31 -35.84 -2.82 -21.16
N ARG A 32 -36.93 -3.58 -21.00
CA ARG A 32 -37.75 -3.54 -19.77
C ARG A 32 -36.97 -4.10 -18.58
N TYR A 33 -36.25 -5.21 -18.79
CA TYR A 33 -35.43 -5.84 -17.76
C TYR A 33 -34.27 -4.95 -17.27
N VAL A 34 -33.53 -4.32 -18.19
CA VAL A 34 -32.45 -3.40 -17.80
C VAL A 34 -32.99 -2.11 -17.19
N ALA A 35 -34.16 -1.63 -17.64
CA ALA A 35 -34.84 -0.51 -17.01
C ALA A 35 -35.20 -0.79 -15.55
N SER A 36 -35.74 -1.98 -15.22
CA SER A 36 -36.03 -2.34 -13.84
C SER A 36 -34.78 -2.46 -12.97
N ILE A 37 -33.66 -2.93 -13.53
CA ILE A 37 -32.36 -2.93 -12.82
C ILE A 37 -31.92 -1.51 -12.50
N LEU A 38 -32.01 -0.58 -13.47
CA LEU A 38 -31.62 0.82 -13.25
C LEU A 38 -32.48 1.51 -12.18
N GLU A 39 -33.76 1.17 -12.09
CA GLU A 39 -34.65 1.68 -11.03
C GLU A 39 -34.25 1.17 -9.65
N VAL A 40 -33.89 -0.11 -9.52
CA VAL A 40 -33.42 -0.69 -8.25
C VAL A 40 -32.07 -0.09 -7.82
N LEU A 41 -31.18 0.20 -8.77
CA LEU A 41 -29.83 0.69 -8.47
C LEU A 41 -29.75 2.21 -8.27
N ALA A 42 -30.79 2.96 -8.65
CA ALA A 42 -30.76 4.44 -8.70
C ALA A 42 -30.44 5.11 -7.35
N ASP A 43 -30.82 4.47 -6.24
CA ASP A 43 -30.66 5.03 -4.89
C ASP A 43 -29.35 4.61 -4.19
N ASP A 44 -28.55 3.73 -4.81
CA ASP A 44 -27.29 3.26 -4.22
C ASP A 44 -26.13 4.20 -4.57
N SER A 45 -25.87 5.16 -3.69
CA SER A 45 -24.80 6.14 -3.82
C SER A 45 -23.40 5.53 -3.68
N LEU A 46 -23.24 4.45 -2.90
CA LEU A 46 -21.96 3.77 -2.71
C LEU A 46 -21.58 2.98 -3.96
N LEU A 47 -22.54 2.27 -4.55
CA LEU A 47 -22.35 1.57 -5.80
C LEU A 47 -22.04 2.54 -6.95
N LEU A 48 -22.72 3.70 -6.99
CA LEU A 48 -22.44 4.74 -7.98
C LEU A 48 -20.98 5.19 -7.91
N GLN A 49 -20.49 5.53 -6.72
CA GLN A 49 -19.09 5.92 -6.52
C GLN A 49 -18.13 4.81 -6.94
N THR A 50 -18.41 3.57 -6.56
CA THR A 50 -17.58 2.40 -6.92
C THR A 50 -17.51 2.21 -8.44
N LEU A 51 -18.63 2.34 -9.16
CA LEU A 51 -18.67 2.20 -10.62
C LEU A 51 -17.93 3.34 -11.35
N ILE A 52 -17.98 4.56 -10.79
CA ILE A 52 -17.20 5.70 -11.28
C ILE A 52 -15.71 5.42 -11.12
N GLU A 53 -15.28 4.93 -9.95
CA GLU A 53 -13.89 4.55 -9.71
C GLU A 53 -13.42 3.49 -10.70
N ILE A 54 -14.19 2.43 -10.93
CA ILE A 54 -13.85 1.38 -11.89
C ILE A 54 -13.70 1.94 -13.31
N ARG A 55 -14.52 2.92 -13.70
CA ARG A 55 -14.41 3.58 -15.02
C ARG A 55 -13.11 4.36 -15.18
N HIS A 56 -12.56 4.90 -14.09
CA HIS A 56 -11.29 5.61 -14.10
C HIS A 56 -10.07 4.68 -14.01
N LEU A 57 -10.27 3.39 -13.72
CA LEU A 57 -9.17 2.44 -13.71
C LEU A 57 -8.60 2.29 -15.13
N PRO A 58 -7.26 2.25 -15.27
CA PRO A 58 -6.63 2.01 -16.56
C PRO A 58 -7.04 0.63 -17.07
N ILE A 59 -7.32 0.53 -18.37
CA ILE A 59 -7.63 -0.75 -19.02
C ILE A 59 -6.33 -1.55 -19.09
N VAL A 60 -6.18 -2.53 -18.20
CA VAL A 60 -5.01 -3.43 -18.14
C VAL A 60 -5.15 -4.60 -19.14
N ALA A 61 -5.61 -4.32 -20.35
CA ALA A 61 -5.64 -5.30 -21.43
C ALA A 61 -4.25 -5.37 -22.09
N ARG A 62 -3.80 -6.58 -22.45
CA ARG A 62 -2.56 -6.74 -23.23
C ARG A 62 -2.67 -5.94 -24.54
N GLY A 63 -1.68 -5.10 -24.82
CA GLY A 63 -1.64 -4.24 -26.00
C GLY A 63 -2.41 -2.91 -25.86
N SER A 64 -2.82 -2.53 -24.65
CA SER A 64 -3.25 -1.15 -24.40
C SER A 64 -2.03 -0.24 -24.19
N ASP A 65 -2.15 1.05 -24.55
CA ASP A 65 -1.09 2.04 -24.32
C ASP A 65 -0.66 2.10 -22.84
N ALA A 66 -1.59 1.89 -21.91
CA ALA A 66 -1.31 1.85 -20.48
C ALA A 66 -0.47 0.62 -20.09
N TRP A 67 -0.72 -0.53 -20.70
CA TRP A 67 0.07 -1.73 -20.48
C TRP A 67 1.48 -1.59 -21.04
N ASP A 68 1.60 -1.05 -22.26
CA ASP A 68 2.90 -0.82 -22.90
C ASP A 68 3.75 0.17 -22.10
N LEU A 69 3.13 1.21 -21.53
CA LEU A 69 3.79 2.14 -20.62
C LEU A 69 4.30 1.43 -19.35
N ILE A 70 3.50 0.56 -18.73
CA ILE A 70 3.91 -0.20 -17.54
C ILE A 70 5.10 -1.09 -17.87
N VAL A 71 5.08 -1.78 -19.01
CA VAL A 71 6.19 -2.63 -19.47
C VAL A 71 7.45 -1.79 -19.67
N LEU A 72 7.33 -0.64 -20.34
CA LEU A 72 8.45 0.27 -20.59
C LEU A 72 9.05 0.81 -19.29
N ILE A 73 8.21 1.30 -18.36
CA ILE A 73 8.65 1.81 -17.07
C ILE A 73 9.32 0.70 -16.24
N SER A 74 8.77 -0.52 -16.26
CA SER A 74 9.32 -1.67 -15.53
C SER A 74 10.71 -2.08 -16.03
N ALA A 75 11.01 -1.86 -17.31
CA ALA A 75 12.34 -2.09 -17.88
C ALA A 75 13.30 -0.90 -17.66
N LEU A 76 12.79 0.34 -17.74
CA LEU A 76 13.60 1.55 -17.63
C LEU A 76 14.03 1.87 -16.20
N LEU A 77 13.14 1.73 -15.21
CA LEU A 77 13.42 2.10 -13.82
C LEU A 77 14.63 1.38 -13.21
N PRO A 78 14.81 0.05 -13.38
CA PRO A 78 16.01 -0.64 -12.89
C PRO A 78 17.30 -0.08 -13.49
N MET A 79 17.29 0.26 -14.78
CA MET A 79 18.44 0.84 -15.47
C MET A 79 18.77 2.24 -14.92
N LEU A 80 17.76 3.08 -14.72
CA LEU A 80 17.94 4.42 -14.11
C LEU A 80 18.43 4.31 -12.66
N GLN A 81 17.92 3.34 -11.90
CA GLN A 81 18.40 3.05 -10.54
C GLN A 81 19.89 2.68 -10.54
N ALA A 82 20.33 1.81 -11.45
CA ALA A 82 21.74 1.43 -11.56
C ALA A 82 22.64 2.63 -11.88
N HIS A 83 22.21 3.51 -12.78
CA HIS A 83 22.94 4.76 -13.08
C HIS A 83 23.00 5.68 -11.87
N LEU A 84 21.90 5.83 -11.12
CA LEU A 84 21.87 6.63 -9.90
C LEU A 84 22.85 6.10 -8.86
N LEU A 85 22.97 4.77 -8.70
CA LEU A 85 23.94 4.15 -7.80
C LEU A 85 25.39 4.48 -8.21
N LEU A 86 25.71 4.48 -9.51
CA LEU A 86 27.02 4.88 -10.01
C LEU A 86 27.31 6.36 -9.73
N VAL A 87 26.30 7.23 -9.87
CA VAL A 87 26.43 8.66 -9.51
C VAL A 87 26.70 8.80 -8.02
N PHE A 88 25.95 8.12 -7.15
CA PHE A 88 26.18 8.14 -5.70
C PHE A 88 27.59 7.68 -5.33
N GLN A 89 28.09 6.62 -5.96
CA GLN A 89 29.45 6.13 -5.74
C GLN A 89 30.51 7.16 -6.15
N ARG A 90 30.32 7.83 -7.29
CA ARG A 90 31.26 8.84 -7.80
C ARG A 90 31.26 10.12 -6.97
N THR A 91 30.10 10.56 -6.48
CA THR A 91 29.97 11.80 -5.71
C THR A 91 30.24 11.60 -4.22
N GLY A 92 30.24 10.35 -3.73
CA GLY A 92 30.33 10.05 -2.30
C GLY A 92 29.11 10.49 -1.51
N ALA A 93 27.98 10.77 -2.19
CA ALA A 93 26.76 11.29 -1.58
C ALA A 93 25.56 10.43 -1.98
N VAL A 94 24.62 10.26 -1.05
CA VAL A 94 23.41 9.45 -1.23
C VAL A 94 22.20 10.22 -0.69
N ASP A 95 21.02 9.91 -1.22
CA ASP A 95 19.78 10.46 -0.66
C ASP A 95 19.30 9.68 0.58
N HIS A 96 18.32 10.24 1.30
CA HIS A 96 17.74 9.59 2.48
C HIS A 96 17.03 8.26 2.17
N THR A 97 16.56 8.08 0.94
CA THR A 97 15.87 6.85 0.52
C THR A 97 16.86 5.70 0.41
N HIS A 98 18.02 5.97 -0.17
CA HIS A 98 19.12 5.04 -0.34
C HIS A 98 19.71 4.65 1.02
N ILE A 99 19.88 5.61 1.95
CA ILE A 99 20.30 5.30 3.33
C ILE A 99 19.36 4.27 3.97
N ALA A 100 18.04 4.49 3.87
CA ALA A 100 17.06 3.58 4.45
C ALA A 100 17.09 2.19 3.79
N LEU A 101 17.24 2.13 2.46
CA LEU A 101 17.35 0.88 1.73
C LEU A 101 18.65 0.12 2.05
N ALA A 102 19.78 0.82 2.06
CA ALA A 102 21.08 0.26 2.39
C ALA A 102 21.10 -0.29 3.81
N ALA A 103 20.47 0.39 4.78
CA ALA A 103 20.31 -0.13 6.14
C ALA A 103 19.52 -1.45 6.17
N ILE A 104 18.40 -1.54 5.43
CA ILE A 104 17.60 -2.77 5.33
C ILE A 104 18.39 -3.90 4.66
N GLN A 105 19.13 -3.59 3.58
CA GLN A 105 19.97 -4.54 2.87
C GLN A 105 21.11 -5.04 3.75
N ALA A 106 21.74 -4.15 4.51
CA ALA A 106 22.83 -4.47 5.44
C ALA A 106 22.40 -5.40 6.57
N LEU A 107 21.09 -5.51 6.87
CA LEU A 107 20.56 -6.48 7.84
C LEU A 107 20.32 -7.88 7.25
N GLY A 108 20.37 -8.03 5.92
CA GLY A 108 20.06 -9.31 5.25
C GLY A 108 18.57 -9.63 5.23
N ASN A 109 18.21 -10.78 4.67
CA ASN A 109 16.84 -11.28 4.69
C ASN A 109 16.61 -12.19 5.92
N ASP A 110 15.39 -12.68 6.09
CA ASP A 110 15.02 -13.41 7.30
C ASP A 110 15.78 -14.75 7.39
N GLU A 111 15.95 -15.44 6.26
CA GLU A 111 16.67 -16.72 6.13
C GLU A 111 18.20 -16.58 6.27
N MET A 112 18.77 -15.48 5.80
CA MET A 112 20.21 -15.18 5.78
C MET A 112 20.48 -13.79 6.38
N PRO A 113 20.52 -13.68 7.73
CA PRO A 113 21.04 -12.48 8.39
C PRO A 113 22.48 -12.22 7.98
N THR A 114 22.86 -10.95 7.94
CA THR A 114 24.27 -10.58 7.93
C THR A 114 24.88 -10.70 9.33
N ALA A 115 26.21 -10.78 9.40
CA ALA A 115 26.94 -10.69 10.66
C ALA A 115 26.66 -9.37 11.41
N LEU A 116 26.36 -8.29 10.68
CA LEU A 116 25.94 -7.02 11.28
C LEU A 116 24.60 -7.18 12.01
N ALA A 117 23.61 -7.82 11.40
CA ALA A 117 22.32 -8.05 12.03
C ALA A 117 22.47 -8.89 13.30
N GLN A 118 23.26 -9.96 13.25
CA GLN A 118 23.55 -10.80 14.43
C GLN A 118 24.22 -10.00 15.55
N ARG A 119 25.23 -9.19 15.20
CA ARG A 119 25.91 -8.35 16.20
C ARG A 119 24.96 -7.34 16.85
N LEU A 120 24.10 -6.70 16.08
CA LEU A 120 23.12 -5.74 16.59
C LEU A 120 22.08 -6.44 17.46
N ASP A 121 21.68 -7.66 17.11
CA ASP A 121 20.77 -8.47 17.92
C ASP A 121 21.33 -8.73 19.33
N TYR A 122 22.62 -9.07 19.44
CA TYR A 122 23.28 -9.25 20.74
C TYR A 122 23.47 -7.96 21.55
N GLN A 123 23.41 -6.79 20.90
CA GLN A 123 23.72 -5.50 21.54
C GLN A 123 22.47 -4.72 21.94
N ILE A 124 21.33 -4.98 21.30
CA ILE A 124 20.12 -4.20 21.47
C ILE A 124 19.07 -5.04 22.16
N ASP A 125 18.76 -4.68 23.40
CA ASP A 125 17.68 -5.30 24.16
C ASP A 125 16.41 -4.44 24.23
N ILE A 126 16.53 -3.13 24.00
CA ILE A 126 15.42 -2.18 24.18
C ILE A 126 15.33 -1.23 23.00
N PHE A 127 14.12 -1.11 22.43
CA PHE A 127 13.77 -0.05 21.50
C PHE A 127 12.75 0.91 22.12
N TRP A 128 13.06 2.20 22.13
CA TRP A 128 12.09 3.25 22.46
C TRP A 128 11.73 4.05 21.20
N LEU A 129 10.45 4.03 20.86
CA LEU A 129 9.94 4.64 19.63
C LEU A 129 8.91 5.71 19.94
N THR A 130 9.32 6.96 19.75
CA THR A 130 8.42 8.11 19.82
C THR A 130 7.78 8.39 18.45
N SER A 131 6.69 9.15 18.44
CA SER A 131 6.01 9.63 17.22
C SER A 131 5.70 8.53 16.19
N PHE A 132 5.28 7.34 16.66
CA PHE A 132 5.18 6.11 15.86
C PHE A 132 4.26 6.17 14.61
N LYS A 133 3.54 7.27 14.42
CA LYS A 133 2.57 7.49 13.33
C LYS A 133 3.18 8.03 12.04
N ILE A 134 4.43 8.49 12.09
CA ILE A 134 5.10 9.21 11.00
C ILE A 134 6.09 8.30 10.25
N ARG A 135 5.75 7.02 10.05
CA ARG A 135 6.66 6.10 9.36
C ARG A 135 6.20 5.80 7.96
N ARG A 136 7.10 6.03 7.01
CA ARG A 136 7.02 5.46 5.67
C ARG A 136 7.09 3.93 5.75
N PRO A 137 6.39 3.19 4.88
CA PRO A 137 6.32 1.73 4.90
C PRO A 137 7.68 1.01 4.82
N ARG A 138 8.74 1.70 4.36
CA ARG A 138 10.11 1.14 4.33
C ARG A 138 10.78 1.03 5.71
N ARG A 139 10.48 1.90 6.68
CA ARG A 139 11.11 1.87 8.03
C ARG A 139 10.61 0.76 8.97
N PRO A 140 9.31 0.40 8.99
CA PRO A 140 8.83 -0.75 9.74
C PRO A 140 9.59 -2.03 9.43
N ASN A 141 10.01 -2.24 8.17
CA ASN A 141 10.79 -3.41 7.78
C ASN A 141 12.20 -3.43 8.40
N CYS A 142 12.85 -2.28 8.59
CA CYS A 142 14.16 -2.21 9.25
C CYS A 142 14.03 -2.61 10.73
N LEU A 143 13.06 -2.03 11.44
CA LEU A 143 12.82 -2.35 12.85
C LEU A 143 12.43 -3.81 13.06
N LYS A 144 11.54 -4.36 12.21
CA LYS A 144 11.18 -5.79 12.25
C LYS A 144 12.40 -6.69 12.03
N ARG A 145 13.31 -6.32 11.11
CA ARG A 145 14.56 -7.07 10.90
C ARG A 145 15.56 -6.96 12.05
N LEU A 146 15.55 -5.85 12.80
CA LEU A 146 16.36 -5.71 14.02
C LEU A 146 15.81 -6.51 15.19
N MET A 147 14.49 -6.68 15.24
CA MET A 147 13.80 -7.45 16.28
C MET A 147 13.60 -8.93 15.91
N ARG A 148 14.21 -9.40 14.82
CA ARG A 148 14.19 -10.81 14.42
C ARG A 148 14.68 -11.67 15.60
N GLY A 149 14.01 -12.78 15.92
CA GLY A 149 14.45 -13.65 17.00
C GLY A 149 14.09 -13.18 18.41
N TRP A 150 13.58 -11.95 18.60
CA TRP A 150 13.16 -11.45 19.91
C TRP A 150 12.00 -12.25 20.51
N PRO A 151 10.97 -12.67 19.75
CA PRO A 151 9.91 -13.53 20.29
C PRO A 151 10.47 -14.85 20.84
N GLU A 152 11.36 -15.50 20.08
CA GLU A 152 12.01 -16.76 20.46
C GLU A 152 12.91 -16.56 21.68
N HIS A 153 13.71 -15.49 21.71
CA HIS A 153 14.52 -15.11 22.86
C HIS A 153 13.67 -14.91 24.11
N ASN A 154 12.57 -14.16 24.00
CA ASN A 154 11.67 -13.88 25.12
C ASN A 154 10.96 -15.15 25.63
N ALA A 155 10.77 -16.16 24.77
CA ALA A 155 10.23 -17.45 25.16
C ALA A 155 11.23 -18.33 25.93
N THR A 156 12.53 -18.03 25.92
CA THR A 156 13.56 -18.82 26.63
C THR A 156 13.52 -18.64 28.15
N GLY A 157 12.85 -17.60 28.67
CA GLY A 157 12.89 -17.21 30.08
C GLY A 157 14.11 -16.38 30.48
N ALA A 158 14.97 -16.02 29.53
CA ALA A 158 16.02 -15.00 29.73
C ALA A 158 15.40 -13.60 29.94
N ALA A 159 16.24 -12.62 30.30
CA ALA A 159 15.79 -11.22 30.40
C ALA A 159 15.14 -10.78 29.07
N PRO A 160 13.88 -10.30 29.09
CA PRO A 160 13.14 -10.05 27.87
C PRO A 160 13.67 -8.81 27.16
N ARG A 161 13.73 -8.89 25.84
CA ARG A 161 13.93 -7.73 24.98
C ARG A 161 12.61 -7.00 24.78
N THR A 162 12.65 -5.67 24.89
CA THR A 162 11.46 -4.85 25.08
C THR A 162 11.31 -3.76 24.01
N LEU A 163 10.09 -3.58 23.51
CA LEU A 163 9.72 -2.55 22.54
C LEU A 163 8.72 -1.58 23.18
N PHE A 164 9.11 -0.32 23.35
CA PHE A 164 8.23 0.76 23.79
C PHE A 164 7.80 1.63 22.62
N ILE A 165 6.50 1.78 22.42
CA ILE A 165 5.91 2.59 21.35
C ILE A 165 5.03 3.69 21.93
N VAL A 166 5.31 4.94 21.55
CA VAL A 166 4.54 6.12 21.95
C VAL A 166 4.10 6.92 20.72
N GLY A 167 2.84 7.40 20.71
CA GLY A 167 2.37 8.40 19.73
C GLY A 167 0.87 8.71 19.81
N ASP A 168 0.38 9.75 19.10
CA ASP A 168 -1.05 10.18 19.02
C ASP A 168 -1.64 10.28 17.57
N ALA A 169 -2.75 9.58 17.28
CA ALA A 169 -3.27 9.23 15.95
C ALA A 169 -3.91 10.45 15.33
N MET A 170 -4.50 11.26 16.21
CA MET A 170 -5.05 12.56 15.93
C MET A 170 -3.96 13.56 15.51
N GLN A 171 -2.69 13.31 15.84
CA GLN A 171 -1.55 14.17 15.48
C GLN A 171 -0.82 13.73 14.18
N SER A 172 -1.41 12.81 13.40
CA SER A 172 -0.81 12.37 12.14
C SER A 172 -1.03 13.37 11.01
N ILE A 173 -0.15 14.37 10.90
CA ILE A 173 -0.24 15.45 9.92
C ILE A 173 0.68 15.28 8.69
N TYR A 174 1.41 14.17 8.58
CA TYR A 174 2.44 13.95 7.56
C TYR A 174 1.98 13.06 6.38
N GLY A 175 0.68 13.04 6.07
CA GLY A 175 0.13 12.26 4.95
C GLY A 175 0.82 12.55 3.61
N PHE A 176 1.20 13.82 3.36
CA PHE A 176 1.97 14.25 2.19
C PHE A 176 3.36 13.60 2.06
N ARG A 177 3.89 12.99 3.13
CA ARG A 177 5.16 12.24 3.11
C ARG A 177 4.95 10.73 3.14
N TYR A 178 3.75 10.25 2.82
CA TYR A 178 3.36 8.84 2.87
C TYR A 178 3.45 8.25 4.29
N ALA A 179 3.08 9.04 5.31
CA ALA A 179 2.86 8.51 6.65
C ALA A 179 1.57 7.69 6.68
N ASP A 180 1.64 6.49 7.23
CA ASP A 180 0.51 5.57 7.30
C ASP A 180 0.07 5.38 8.76
N VAL A 181 -1.11 5.92 9.10
CA VAL A 181 -1.69 5.81 10.43
C VAL A 181 -2.14 4.39 10.75
N ALA A 182 -2.44 3.57 9.73
CA ALA A 182 -2.87 2.20 9.91
C ALA A 182 -1.80 1.36 10.63
N LEU A 183 -0.51 1.65 10.40
CA LEU A 183 0.59 1.00 11.11
C LEU A 183 0.51 1.16 12.63
N PHE A 184 0.10 2.34 13.11
CA PHE A 184 -0.07 2.57 14.54
C PHE A 184 -1.37 1.93 15.06
N LEU A 185 -2.46 2.00 14.30
CA LEU A 185 -3.72 1.37 14.69
C LEU A 185 -3.56 -0.15 14.81
N ASN A 186 -2.82 -0.78 13.90
CA ASN A 186 -2.48 -2.19 13.96
C ASN A 186 -1.60 -2.51 15.18
N ALA A 187 -0.59 -1.68 15.48
CA ALA A 187 0.22 -1.87 16.68
C ALA A 187 -0.62 -1.76 17.97
N ARG A 188 -1.62 -0.86 18.00
CA ARG A 188 -2.58 -0.77 19.13
C ARG A 188 -3.48 -1.98 19.30
N GLN A 189 -3.59 -2.85 18.30
CA GLN A 189 -4.29 -4.14 18.45
C GLN A 189 -3.46 -5.15 19.25
N GLY A 190 -2.29 -4.76 19.79
CA GLY A 190 -1.51 -5.55 20.73
C GLY A 190 -0.39 -6.35 20.08
N TYR A 191 -0.02 -6.06 18.83
CA TYR A 191 1.01 -6.84 18.13
C TYR A 191 1.85 -6.00 17.17
N PHE A 192 3.17 -6.12 17.26
CA PHE A 192 4.09 -5.54 16.28
C PHE A 192 5.34 -6.40 16.09
N GLY A 193 5.55 -6.87 14.85
CA GLY A 193 6.82 -7.47 14.43
C GLY A 193 7.23 -8.71 15.23
N GLY A 194 6.29 -9.59 15.59
CA GLY A 194 6.59 -10.77 16.40
C GLY A 194 6.25 -10.62 17.87
N ILE A 195 6.19 -9.39 18.39
CA ILE A 195 6.11 -9.11 19.82
C ILE A 195 4.69 -8.66 20.20
N GLN A 196 4.18 -9.24 21.28
CA GLN A 196 2.94 -8.82 21.92
C GLN A 196 3.17 -7.47 22.62
N LEU A 197 2.32 -6.50 22.34
CA LEU A 197 2.35 -5.19 22.97
C LEU A 197 1.27 -5.10 24.03
N GLU A 198 1.64 -4.59 25.20
CA GLU A 198 0.71 -4.29 26.29
C GLU A 198 0.42 -2.77 26.30
N PRO A 199 -0.83 -2.35 26.64
CA PRO A 199 -1.23 -0.94 26.66
C PRO A 199 -0.54 -0.09 27.74
#